data_AF-A0AB38DV58-F1
#
_entry.id   AF-A0AB38DV58-F1
#
_cell.length_a   1.000
_cell.length_b   1.000
_cell.length_c   1.000
_cell.angle_alpha   90.00
_cell.angle_beta   90.00
_cell.angle_gamma   90.00
#
_symmetry.space_group_name_H-M   'P 1'
#
loop_
_entity.id
_entity.type
_entity.pdbx_description
1 polymer ?
#
loop_
_entity_poly.entity_id
_entity_poly.type
_entity_poly.pdbx_seq_one_letter_code
_entity_poly.pdbx_strand_id
1 'polypeptide(L)'
;MVLNSEIRRYVIVNKHRLAVMRVDADGEEWGEPVVRIASLLAFMEASEGPNASESIPVGRRQAGGTLRLFARDLHYAASFERWFCDRIIDGDRSIEPLREFLRAQEAYQLVRFLLCSFDGRSSVAGLASRYGVSTAHFRRICRSIFGGGLKRRLRQWRAQSALHDVLTGAGSLTELAYQHGFASSSHFSQEMKFHFGARPGCLQ
;
A
#
# COMPACT_ATOMS: atom_id res chain seq x y z
N MET A 1 38.86 0.13 22.98
CA MET A 1 37.51 -0.47 22.96
C MET A 1 36.53 0.69 23.13
N VAL A 2 36.18 1.36 22.02
CA VAL A 2 35.29 2.53 22.05
C VAL A 2 33.86 2.02 21.86
N LEU A 3 32.98 2.43 22.79
CA LEU A 3 31.56 2.10 22.80
C LEU A 3 30.95 2.32 21.43
N ASN A 4 30.47 1.23 20.81
CA ASN A 4 29.62 1.30 19.63
C ASN A 4 28.27 1.82 20.13
N SER A 5 28.13 3.14 20.22
CA SER A 5 26.84 3.77 20.50
C SER A 5 25.89 3.36 19.37
N GLU A 6 25.00 2.40 19.64
CA GLU A 6 23.96 1.99 18.69
C GLU A 6 23.26 3.26 18.20
N ILE A 7 23.34 3.53 16.90
CA ILE A 7 22.71 4.71 16.32
C ILE A 7 21.20 4.53 16.46
N ARG A 8 20.60 5.30 17.37
CA ARG A 8 19.18 5.26 17.69
C ARG A 8 18.41 6.18 16.76
N ARG A 9 17.21 5.77 16.33
CA ARG A 9 16.33 6.57 15.46
C ARG A 9 14.88 6.58 15.94
N TYR A 10 14.19 7.68 15.66
CA TYR A 10 12.75 7.83 15.83
C TYR A 10 12.07 8.02 14.48
N VAL A 11 10.88 7.44 14.36
CA VAL A 11 9.92 7.76 13.32
C VAL A 11 8.92 8.74 13.92
N ILE A 12 8.78 9.90 13.29
CA ILE A 12 7.80 10.90 13.65
C ILE A 12 6.83 11.02 12.48
N VAL A 13 5.54 10.84 12.76
CA VAL A 13 4.51 10.85 11.74
C VAL A 13 3.37 11.78 12.16
N ASN A 14 2.95 12.64 11.24
CA ASN A 14 1.75 13.46 11.35
C ASN A 14 0.83 13.23 10.16
N LYS A 15 -0.29 13.95 10.03
CA LYS A 15 -1.25 13.73 8.93
C LYS A 15 -0.68 13.89 7.51
N HIS A 16 0.47 14.55 7.35
CA HIS A 16 1.04 14.92 6.05
C HIS A 16 2.37 14.23 5.75
N ARG A 17 3.24 14.05 6.74
CA ARG A 17 4.62 13.60 6.57
C ARG A 17 5.06 12.61 7.64
N LEU A 18 5.83 11.62 7.20
CA LEU A 18 6.60 10.71 8.03
C LEU A 18 8.07 11.07 7.89
N ALA A 19 8.75 11.26 9.00
CA ALA A 19 10.15 11.64 9.08
C ALA A 19 10.91 10.66 9.98
N VAL A 20 12.12 10.31 9.59
CA VAL A 20 13.08 9.56 10.38
C VAL A 20 14.13 10.53 10.91
N MET A 21 14.31 10.54 12.22
CA MET A 21 15.26 11.41 12.92
C MET A 21 16.23 10.57 13.74
N ARG A 22 17.48 11.01 13.83
CA ARG A 22 18.46 10.44 14.76
C ARG A 22 18.20 10.98 16.17
N VAL A 23 18.46 10.20 17.22
CA VAL A 23 18.26 10.67 18.60
C VAL A 23 19.20 11.82 18.97
N ASP A 24 20.43 11.75 18.48
CA ASP A 24 21.52 12.65 18.88
C ASP A 24 21.80 13.75 17.84
N ALA A 25 20.91 13.94 16.86
CA ALA A 25 21.05 14.98 15.84
C ALA A 25 19.75 15.78 15.70
N ASP A 26 19.89 17.09 15.72
CA ASP A 26 18.81 18.02 15.42
C ASP A 26 18.60 18.09 13.90
N GLY A 27 17.90 17.10 13.35
CA GLY A 27 17.63 17.06 11.92
C GLY A 27 16.82 15.85 11.47
N GLU A 28 15.97 16.09 10.46
CA GLU A 28 15.35 15.01 9.68
C GLU A 28 16.42 14.39 8.78
N GLU A 29 16.64 13.07 8.89
CA GLU A 29 17.56 12.35 8.03
C GLU A 29 16.90 11.93 6.71
N TRP A 30 15.59 11.66 6.78
CA TRP A 30 14.79 11.19 5.66
C TRP A 30 13.31 11.40 5.97
N GLY A 31 12.49 11.59 4.95
CA GLY A 31 11.05 11.60 5.13
C GLY A 31 10.27 11.57 3.84
N GLU A 32 9.02 11.12 3.97
CA GLU A 32 8.10 10.85 2.88
C GLU A 32 6.69 11.37 3.19
N PRO A 33 5.89 11.69 2.17
CA PRO A 33 4.47 11.94 2.35
C PRO A 33 3.78 10.73 2.98
N VAL A 34 2.96 10.96 4.02
CA VAL A 34 2.24 9.87 4.72
C VAL A 34 1.32 9.09 3.81
N VAL A 35 0.76 9.75 2.80
CA VAL A 35 -0.02 9.10 1.74
C VAL A 35 0.71 7.92 1.11
N ARG A 36 2.04 8.00 0.93
CA ARG A 36 2.85 6.92 0.33
C ARG A 36 2.93 5.71 1.26
N ILE A 37 3.28 5.95 2.52
CA ILE A 37 3.47 4.88 3.52
C ILE A 37 2.12 4.24 3.91
N ALA A 38 1.06 5.04 4.02
CA ALA A 38 -0.30 4.55 4.24
C ALA A 38 -0.78 3.66 3.07
N SER A 39 -0.45 4.03 1.83
CA SER A 39 -0.74 3.21 0.65
C SER A 39 0.06 1.90 0.63
N LEU A 40 1.31 1.92 1.09
CA LEU A 40 2.15 0.73 1.21
C LEU A 40 1.58 -0.25 2.25
N LEU A 41 1.21 0.24 3.45
CA LEU A 41 0.55 -0.58 4.46
C LEU A 41 -0.74 -1.20 3.92
N ALA A 42 -1.53 -0.42 3.19
CA ALA A 42 -2.75 -0.93 2.57
C ALA A 42 -2.50 -2.08 1.61
N PHE A 43 -1.42 -2.01 0.81
CA PHE A 43 -1.04 -3.08 -0.10
C PHE A 43 -0.64 -4.35 0.66
N MET A 44 0.24 -4.22 1.66
CA MET A 44 0.73 -5.33 2.48
C MET A 44 -0.41 -6.08 3.17
N GLU A 45 -1.33 -5.34 3.80
CA GLU A 45 -2.45 -5.93 4.54
C GLU A 45 -3.58 -6.44 3.62
N ALA A 46 -3.60 -6.06 2.35
CA ALA A 46 -4.52 -6.64 1.37
C ALA A 46 -4.03 -7.99 0.85
N SER A 47 -2.72 -8.25 0.84
CA SER A 47 -2.15 -9.53 0.39
C SER A 47 -2.28 -10.68 1.40
N GLU A 48 -2.59 -10.40 2.67
CA GLU A 48 -2.71 -11.42 3.74
C GLU A 48 -4.05 -12.19 3.74
N GLY A 49 -4.89 -12.03 2.71
CA GLY A 49 -6.15 -12.77 2.53
C GLY A 49 -7.40 -12.14 3.19
N PRO A 50 -8.61 -12.64 2.88
CA PRO A 50 -9.90 -11.99 3.19
C PRO A 50 -10.34 -12.03 4.67
N ASN A 51 -9.44 -12.31 5.62
CA ASN A 51 -9.76 -12.27 7.06
C ASN A 51 -10.02 -10.85 7.59
N ALA A 52 -9.97 -9.82 6.74
CA ALA A 52 -10.43 -8.47 7.05
C ALA A 52 -11.82 -8.19 6.44
N SER A 53 -12.78 -9.11 6.66
CA SER A 53 -14.21 -8.83 6.47
C SER A 53 -14.81 -8.00 7.62
N GLU A 54 -13.98 -7.43 8.49
CA GLU A 54 -14.40 -6.26 9.24
C GLU A 54 -14.71 -5.16 8.23
N SER A 55 -16.00 -4.87 8.10
CA SER A 55 -16.51 -3.64 7.51
C SER A 55 -15.62 -2.50 7.96
N ILE A 56 -14.71 -2.04 7.09
CA ILE A 56 -13.88 -0.87 7.35
C ILE A 56 -14.90 0.22 7.70
N PRO A 57 -14.91 0.75 8.94
CA PRO A 57 -15.81 1.83 9.26
C PRO A 57 -15.39 2.98 8.35
N VAL A 58 -16.17 3.21 7.29
CA VAL A 58 -16.00 4.36 6.40
C VAL A 58 -16.45 5.58 7.20
N GLY A 59 -15.58 6.01 8.10
CA GLY A 59 -15.82 7.04 9.07
C GLY A 59 -14.48 7.68 9.38
N ARG A 60 -14.42 9.00 9.22
CA ARG A 60 -13.24 9.82 9.52
C ARG A 60 -12.74 9.56 10.95
N ARG A 61 -11.83 8.60 11.14
CA ARG A 61 -10.91 8.63 12.28
C ARG A 61 -9.79 9.58 11.89
N GLN A 62 -9.93 10.86 12.23
CA GLN A 62 -8.82 11.78 12.11
C GLN A 62 -7.79 11.41 13.18
N ALA A 63 -6.62 10.92 12.77
CA ALA A 63 -5.47 10.88 13.66
C ALA A 63 -5.03 12.32 13.91
N GLY A 64 -5.56 12.95 14.96
CA GLY A 64 -5.37 14.38 15.25
C GLY A 64 -4.00 14.74 15.85
N GLY A 65 -3.10 13.78 16.06
CA GLY A 65 -1.83 13.98 16.73
C GLY A 65 -0.60 13.67 15.87
N THR A 66 0.56 14.07 16.37
CA THR A 66 1.86 13.57 15.91
C THR A 66 2.19 12.31 16.70
N LEU A 67 2.44 11.19 16.04
CA LEU A 67 2.96 9.97 16.67
C LEU A 67 4.49 9.98 16.58
N ARG A 68 5.15 9.64 17.69
CA ARG A 68 6.59 9.38 17.74
C ARG A 68 6.81 7.94 18.18
N LEU A 69 7.58 7.19 17.40
CA LEU A 69 7.87 5.79 17.63
C LEU A 69 9.38 5.55 17.56
N PHE A 70 9.92 4.75 18.47
CA PHE A 70 11.32 4.34 18.43
C PHE A 70 11.50 3.22 17.39
N ALA A 71 12.33 3.48 16.37
CA ALA A 71 12.59 2.52 15.30
C ALA A 71 13.81 1.67 15.64
N ARG A 72 13.57 0.61 16.43
CA ARG A 72 14.62 -0.35 16.79
C ARG A 72 15.19 -1.00 15.52
N ASP A 73 16.51 -1.16 15.48
CA ASP A 73 17.24 -1.79 14.36
C ASP A 73 17.16 -1.02 13.02
N LEU A 74 16.66 0.22 13.02
CA LEU A 74 16.72 1.08 11.83
C LEU A 74 18.10 1.73 11.74
N HIS A 75 19.03 1.05 11.07
CA HIS A 75 20.43 1.50 10.95
C HIS A 75 20.67 2.61 9.93
N TYR A 76 19.78 2.77 8.94
CA TYR A 76 19.85 3.80 7.92
C TYR A 76 18.45 4.37 7.65
N ALA A 77 18.32 5.70 7.67
CA ALA A 77 17.03 6.37 7.46
C ALA A 77 16.42 6.06 6.08
N ALA A 78 17.26 6.01 5.02
CA ALA A 78 16.85 5.64 3.67
C ALA A 78 16.33 4.20 3.54
N SER A 79 16.59 3.33 4.52
CA SER A 79 16.11 1.95 4.55
C SER A 79 14.78 1.79 5.29
N PHE A 80 14.09 2.89 5.64
CA PHE A 80 12.82 2.86 6.37
C PHE A 80 11.77 1.98 5.72
N GLU A 81 11.58 2.05 4.40
CA GLU A 81 10.55 1.26 3.73
C GLU A 81 10.80 -0.24 3.87
N ARG A 82 12.04 -0.67 3.70
CA ARG A 82 12.44 -2.07 3.90
C ARG A 82 12.24 -2.49 5.34
N TRP A 83 12.75 -1.70 6.28
CA TRP A 83 12.56 -1.93 7.71
C TRP A 83 11.07 -2.07 8.08
N PHE A 84 10.22 -1.19 7.55
CA PHE A 84 8.78 -1.21 7.80
C PHE A 84 8.12 -2.46 7.23
N CYS A 85 8.46 -2.86 6.00
CA CYS A 85 7.97 -4.10 5.40
C CYS A 85 8.40 -5.33 6.21
N ASP A 86 9.68 -5.41 6.60
CA ASP A 86 10.22 -6.52 7.38
C ASP A 86 9.46 -6.66 8.71
N ARG A 87 9.21 -5.55 9.43
CA ARG A 87 8.43 -5.56 10.67
C ARG A 87 6.98 -6.02 10.49
N ILE A 88 6.33 -5.68 9.37
CA ILE A 88 4.97 -6.17 9.07
C ILE A 88 5.00 -7.67 8.84
N ILE A 89 5.93 -8.15 8.00
CA ILE A 89 6.08 -9.57 7.64
C ILE A 89 6.39 -10.41 8.89
N ASP A 90 7.27 -9.91 9.76
CA ASP A 90 7.64 -10.55 11.02
C ASP A 90 6.52 -10.49 12.08
N GLY A 91 5.43 -9.76 11.82
CA GLY A 91 4.33 -9.58 12.78
C GLY A 91 4.73 -8.79 14.03
N ASP A 92 5.73 -7.89 13.93
CA ASP A 92 6.24 -7.13 15.05
C ASP A 92 5.19 -6.14 15.58
N ARG A 93 4.68 -6.41 16.78
CA ARG A 93 3.67 -5.56 17.44
C ARG A 93 4.23 -4.21 17.88
N SER A 94 5.55 -4.02 17.91
CA SER A 94 6.17 -2.75 18.28
C SER A 94 5.76 -1.61 17.36
N ILE A 95 5.44 -1.91 16.09
CA ILE A 95 4.99 -0.93 15.09
C ILE A 95 3.47 -0.75 15.03
N GLU A 96 2.69 -1.42 15.88
CA GLU A 96 1.22 -1.34 15.84
C GLU A 96 0.68 0.09 15.97
N PRO A 97 1.21 0.97 16.86
CA PRO A 97 0.76 2.37 16.92
C PRO A 97 0.96 3.12 15.58
N LEU A 98 2.04 2.82 14.86
CA LEU A 98 2.28 3.37 13.53
C LEU A 98 1.29 2.80 12.51
N ARG A 99 1.00 1.49 12.57
CA ARG A 99 -0.02 0.87 11.71
C ARG A 99 -1.37 1.51 11.95
N GLU A 100 -1.85 1.60 13.19
CA GLU A 100 -3.12 2.25 13.55
C GLU A 100 -3.19 3.70 13.04
N PHE A 101 -2.11 4.47 13.22
CA PHE A 101 -2.02 5.83 12.70
C PHE A 101 -2.20 5.89 11.17
N LEU A 102 -1.55 4.97 10.45
CA LEU A 102 -1.63 4.87 9.00
C LEU A 102 -3.00 4.35 8.53
N ARG A 103 -3.62 3.39 9.25
CA ARG A 103 -4.98 2.88 8.96
C ARG A 103 -6.04 3.98 9.07
N ALA A 104 -5.83 4.93 9.97
CA ALA A 104 -6.70 6.10 10.12
C ALA A 104 -6.63 7.08 8.93
N GLN A 105 -5.61 7.00 8.08
CA GLN A 105 -5.47 7.92 6.93
C GLN A 105 -6.44 7.56 5.80
N GLU A 106 -7.00 8.58 5.15
CA GLU A 106 -7.89 8.41 3.99
C GLU A 106 -7.18 7.68 2.84
N ALA A 107 -5.87 7.87 2.70
CA ALA A 107 -5.04 7.16 1.74
C ALA A 107 -5.09 5.64 1.91
N TYR A 108 -4.93 5.17 3.15
CA TYR A 108 -5.01 3.74 3.45
C TYR A 108 -6.42 3.20 3.15
N GLN A 109 -7.46 3.87 3.66
CA GLN A 109 -8.84 3.43 3.51
C GLN A 109 -9.24 3.32 2.04
N LEU A 110 -8.90 4.32 1.23
CA LEU A 110 -9.18 4.31 -0.20
C LEU A 110 -8.42 3.19 -0.91
N VAL A 111 -7.12 3.04 -0.66
CA VAL A 111 -6.29 2.02 -1.31
C VAL A 111 -6.78 0.61 -0.94
N ARG A 112 -7.03 0.35 0.35
CA ARG A 112 -7.63 -0.93 0.81
C ARG A 112 -8.97 -1.19 0.15
N PHE A 113 -9.87 -0.21 0.17
CA PHE A 113 -11.17 -0.34 -0.48
C PHE A 113 -11.01 -0.71 -1.96
N LEU A 114 -10.15 0.00 -2.69
CA LEU A 114 -9.91 -0.29 -4.11
C LEU A 114 -9.31 -1.68 -4.32
N LEU A 115 -8.34 -2.12 -3.51
CA LEU A 115 -7.74 -3.45 -3.62
C LEU A 115 -8.76 -4.56 -3.35
N CYS A 116 -9.65 -4.40 -2.37
CA CYS A 116 -10.64 -5.41 -2.01
C CYS A 116 -11.91 -5.37 -2.88
N SER A 117 -12.26 -4.21 -3.44
CA SER A 117 -13.55 -3.98 -4.11
C SER A 117 -13.47 -3.94 -5.63
N PHE A 118 -12.26 -3.86 -6.19
CA PHE A 118 -12.07 -3.71 -7.62
C PHE A 118 -12.08 -5.08 -8.31
N ASP A 119 -13.28 -5.48 -8.74
CA ASP A 119 -13.55 -6.65 -9.59
C ASP A 119 -13.25 -6.41 -11.08
N GLY A 120 -12.73 -5.22 -11.39
CA GLY A 120 -12.36 -4.86 -12.74
C GLY A 120 -13.49 -4.54 -13.72
N ARG A 121 -14.76 -4.67 -13.28
CA ARG A 121 -15.98 -4.32 -14.03
C ARG A 121 -16.69 -3.10 -13.42
N SER A 122 -16.38 -2.78 -12.16
CA SER A 122 -16.93 -1.65 -11.43
C SER A 122 -16.63 -0.30 -12.10
N SER A 123 -17.68 0.48 -12.37
CA SER A 123 -17.55 1.85 -12.84
C SER A 123 -17.05 2.78 -11.73
N VAL A 124 -16.42 3.91 -12.08
CA VAL A 124 -15.97 4.91 -11.10
C VAL A 124 -17.13 5.43 -10.23
N ALA A 125 -18.33 5.55 -10.81
CA ALA A 125 -19.52 5.98 -10.07
C ALA A 125 -20.00 4.89 -9.09
N GLY A 126 -19.94 3.61 -9.48
CA GLY A 126 -20.25 2.49 -8.60
C GLY A 126 -19.27 2.38 -7.43
N LEU A 127 -17.97 2.56 -7.69
CA LEU A 127 -16.95 2.59 -6.63
C LEU A 127 -17.14 3.77 -5.68
N ALA A 128 -17.44 4.96 -6.20
CA ALA A 128 -17.72 6.14 -5.37
C ALA A 128 -18.93 5.94 -4.45
N SER A 129 -20.01 5.37 -5.00
CA SER A 129 -21.23 5.03 -4.26
C SER A 129 -20.94 4.04 -3.13
N ARG A 130 -20.22 2.94 -3.43
CA ARG A 130 -19.79 1.94 -2.44
C ARG A 130 -18.83 2.50 -1.39
N TYR A 131 -18.00 3.47 -1.76
CA TYR A 131 -17.11 4.20 -0.83
C TYR A 131 -17.86 5.26 -0.01
N GLY A 132 -19.15 5.51 -0.26
CA GLY A 132 -19.97 6.43 0.53
C GLY A 132 -19.72 7.92 0.24
N VAL A 133 -19.20 8.27 -0.94
CA VAL A 133 -18.93 9.68 -1.31
C VAL A 133 -19.44 10.01 -2.71
N SER A 134 -19.57 11.30 -3.02
CA SER A 134 -19.93 11.73 -4.37
C SER A 134 -18.82 11.36 -5.37
N THR A 135 -19.19 11.05 -6.61
CA THR A 135 -18.23 10.72 -7.69
C THR A 135 -17.18 11.82 -7.91
N ALA A 136 -17.55 13.09 -7.73
CA ALA A 136 -16.61 14.21 -7.83
C ALA A 136 -15.60 14.21 -6.67
N HIS A 137 -16.06 13.96 -5.43
CA HIS A 137 -15.19 13.87 -4.26
C HIS A 137 -14.25 12.67 -4.37
N PHE A 138 -14.78 11.49 -4.74
CA PHE A 138 -13.99 10.29 -4.98
C PHE A 138 -12.84 10.54 -5.96
N ARG A 139 -13.14 11.17 -7.12
CA ARG A 139 -12.12 11.52 -8.11
C ARG A 139 -11.07 12.50 -7.55
N ARG A 140 -11.47 13.44 -6.69
CA ARG A 140 -10.55 14.38 -6.04
C ARG A 140 -9.59 13.66 -5.09
N ILE A 141 -10.12 12.80 -4.22
CA ILE A 141 -9.31 11.99 -3.29
C ILE A 141 -8.35 11.10 -4.08
N CYS A 142 -8.86 10.35 -5.08
CA CYS A 142 -8.03 9.53 -5.96
C CYS A 142 -6.95 10.34 -6.67
N ARG A 143 -7.25 11.56 -7.13
CA ARG A 143 -6.24 12.42 -7.78
C ARG A 143 -5.18 12.87 -6.79
N SER A 144 -5.56 13.20 -5.56
CA SER A 144 -4.64 13.59 -4.49
C SER A 144 -3.67 12.46 -4.12
N ILE A 145 -4.16 11.21 -4.09
CA ILE A 145 -3.35 10.05 -3.69
C ILE A 145 -2.52 9.50 -4.86
N PHE A 146 -3.07 9.46 -6.07
CA PHE A 146 -2.42 8.83 -7.23
C PHE A 146 -1.83 9.82 -8.23
N GLY A 147 -1.82 11.13 -7.95
CA GLY A 147 -1.27 12.15 -8.84
C GLY A 147 -1.94 12.20 -10.22
N GLY A 148 -3.23 11.85 -10.31
CA GLY A 148 -3.97 11.76 -11.58
C GLY A 148 -3.89 10.41 -12.30
N GLY A 149 -3.11 9.46 -11.76
CA GLY A 149 -2.86 8.14 -12.35
C GLY A 149 -3.80 7.02 -11.92
N LEU A 150 -4.98 7.28 -11.33
CA LEU A 150 -5.88 6.23 -10.78
C LEU A 150 -6.07 5.05 -11.74
N LYS A 151 -6.40 5.31 -13.02
CA LYS A 151 -6.57 4.24 -14.01
C LYS A 151 -5.30 3.45 -14.25
N ARG A 152 -4.14 4.11 -14.30
CA ARG A 152 -2.82 3.46 -14.42
C ARG A 152 -2.50 2.62 -13.19
N ARG A 153 -2.80 3.14 -11.98
CA ARG A 153 -2.58 2.46 -10.70
C ARG A 153 -3.46 1.22 -10.57
N LEU A 154 -4.75 1.33 -10.92
CA LEU A 154 -5.68 0.21 -10.96
C LEU A 154 -5.23 -0.86 -11.95
N ARG A 155 -4.73 -0.48 -13.14
CA ARG A 155 -4.15 -1.43 -14.10
C ARG A 155 -2.90 -2.13 -13.57
N GLN A 156 -2.00 -1.38 -12.93
CA GLN A 156 -0.82 -1.94 -12.27
C GLN A 156 -1.20 -2.92 -11.16
N TRP A 157 -2.19 -2.59 -10.33
CA TRP A 157 -2.68 -3.47 -9.27
C TRP A 157 -3.34 -4.73 -9.83
N ARG A 158 -4.17 -4.64 -10.87
CA ARG A 158 -4.69 -5.83 -11.57
C ARG A 158 -3.55 -6.72 -12.06
N ALA A 159 -2.53 -6.13 -12.67
CA ALA A 159 -1.40 -6.87 -13.19
C ALA A 159 -0.62 -7.54 -12.04
N GLN A 160 -0.48 -6.89 -10.88
CA GLN A 160 0.17 -7.46 -9.70
C GLN A 160 -0.64 -8.62 -9.10
N SER A 161 -1.95 -8.45 -8.93
CA SER A 161 -2.84 -9.50 -8.44
C SER A 161 -2.85 -10.72 -9.36
N ALA A 162 -2.96 -10.49 -10.66
CA ALA A 162 -2.91 -11.55 -11.64
C ALA A 162 -1.51 -12.23 -11.71
N LEU A 163 -0.42 -11.50 -11.41
CA LEU A 163 0.92 -12.09 -11.32
C LEU A 163 1.01 -13.01 -10.12
N HIS A 164 0.51 -12.55 -8.97
CA HIS A 164 0.45 -13.35 -7.76
C HIS A 164 -0.28 -14.66 -7.99
N ASP A 165 -1.48 -14.63 -8.58
CA ASP A 165 -2.28 -15.83 -8.84
C ASP A 165 -1.62 -16.80 -9.83
N VAL A 166 -0.87 -16.27 -10.82
CA VAL A 166 -0.06 -17.10 -11.74
C VAL A 166 1.08 -17.78 -10.99
N LEU A 167 1.79 -17.03 -10.14
CA LEU A 167 2.92 -17.56 -9.36
C LEU A 167 2.48 -18.57 -8.29
N THR A 168 1.27 -18.44 -7.75
CA THR A 168 0.70 -19.40 -6.79
C THR A 168 0.00 -20.58 -7.46
N GLY A 169 0.00 -20.66 -8.79
CA GLY A 169 -0.56 -21.79 -9.55
C GLY A 169 -2.09 -21.90 -9.48
N ALA A 170 -2.80 -20.79 -9.28
CA ALA A 170 -4.25 -20.79 -9.03
C ALA A 170 -5.14 -21.12 -10.25
N GLY A 171 -4.55 -21.38 -11.43
CA GLY A 171 -5.29 -21.77 -12.62
C GLY A 171 -4.45 -21.67 -13.90
N SER A 172 -5.09 -21.99 -15.04
CA SER A 172 -4.47 -21.77 -16.35
C SER A 172 -4.30 -20.27 -16.64
N LEU A 173 -3.29 -19.89 -17.41
CA LEU A 173 -3.02 -18.49 -17.77
C LEU A 173 -4.23 -17.81 -18.44
N THR A 174 -5.07 -18.60 -19.13
CA THR A 174 -6.30 -18.16 -19.78
C THR A 174 -7.43 -17.94 -18.77
N GLU A 175 -7.61 -18.85 -17.81
CA GLU A 175 -8.56 -18.67 -16.69
C GLU A 175 -8.27 -17.36 -15.94
N LEU A 176 -7.01 -17.17 -15.55
CA LEU A 176 -6.57 -16.04 -14.75
C LEU A 176 -6.73 -14.72 -15.51
N ALA A 177 -6.45 -14.70 -16.82
CA ALA A 177 -6.69 -13.52 -17.65
C ALA A 177 -8.18 -13.10 -17.63
N TYR A 178 -9.11 -14.06 -17.77
CA TYR A 178 -10.55 -13.76 -17.75
C TYR A 178 -11.05 -13.36 -16.36
N GLN A 179 -10.57 -14.02 -15.30
CA GLN A 179 -10.93 -13.69 -13.91
C GLN A 179 -10.53 -12.27 -13.54
N HIS A 180 -9.33 -11.84 -13.96
CA HIS A 180 -8.84 -10.47 -13.75
C HIS A 180 -9.37 -9.46 -14.77
N GLY A 181 -10.31 -9.86 -15.62
CA GLY A 181 -11.05 -9.03 -16.58
C GLY A 181 -10.21 -8.50 -17.74
N PHE A 182 -9.21 -9.26 -18.18
CA PHE A 182 -8.54 -9.07 -19.46
C PHE A 182 -9.37 -9.67 -20.59
N ALA A 183 -9.33 -9.02 -21.75
CA ALA A 183 -10.06 -9.48 -22.94
C ALA A 183 -9.52 -10.81 -23.53
N SER A 184 -8.26 -11.16 -23.23
CA SER A 184 -7.62 -12.41 -23.64
C SER A 184 -6.31 -12.67 -22.87
N SER A 185 -5.80 -13.90 -22.92
CA SER A 185 -4.49 -14.28 -22.38
C SER A 185 -3.31 -13.55 -23.05
N SER A 186 -3.45 -13.18 -24.33
CA SER A 186 -2.47 -12.36 -25.04
C SER A 186 -2.45 -10.90 -24.56
N HIS A 187 -3.63 -10.29 -24.36
CA HIS A 187 -3.74 -8.94 -23.79
C HIS A 187 -3.17 -8.91 -22.37
N PHE A 188 -3.48 -9.93 -21.56
CA PHE A 188 -2.88 -10.15 -20.25
C PHE A 188 -1.35 -10.22 -20.33
N SER A 189 -0.79 -11.13 -21.14
CA SER A 189 0.67 -11.29 -21.27
C SER A 189 1.40 -10.01 -21.70
N GLN A 190 0.76 -9.18 -22.52
CA GLN A 190 1.32 -7.91 -22.97
C GLN A 190 1.31 -6.86 -21.86
N GLU A 191 0.24 -6.79 -21.07
CA GLU A 191 0.15 -5.88 -19.92
C GLU A 191 1.13 -6.28 -18.81
N MET A 192 1.35 -7.58 -18.62
CA MET A 192 2.34 -8.11 -17.66
C MET A 192 3.77 -7.78 -18.08
N LYS A 193 4.10 -7.95 -19.37
CA LYS A 193 5.39 -7.52 -19.92
C LYS A 193 5.58 -6.01 -19.78
N PHE A 194 4.53 -5.21 -19.99
CA PHE A 194 4.57 -3.76 -19.88
C PHE A 194 4.80 -3.29 -18.43
N HIS A 195 4.21 -3.97 -17.44
CA HIS A 195 4.29 -3.56 -16.04
C HIS A 195 5.45 -4.19 -15.26
N PHE A 196 5.92 -5.39 -15.62
CA PHE A 196 6.94 -6.14 -14.85
C PHE A 196 8.19 -6.49 -15.67
N GLY A 197 8.23 -6.13 -16.95
CA GLY A 197 9.37 -6.42 -17.82
C GLY A 197 9.48 -7.89 -18.27
N ALA A 198 8.65 -8.80 -17.74
CA ALA A 198 8.67 -10.23 -18.05
C ALA A 198 7.26 -10.76 -18.33
N ARG A 199 7.18 -11.81 -19.16
CA ARG A 199 5.91 -12.52 -19.44
C ARG A 199 5.67 -13.57 -18.37
N PRO A 200 4.42 -13.77 -17.88
CA PRO A 200 4.16 -14.74 -16.82
C PRO A 200 4.47 -16.18 -17.23
N GLY A 201 4.26 -16.54 -18.51
CA GLY A 201 4.62 -17.87 -19.03
C GLY A 201 6.13 -18.15 -19.13
N CYS A 202 7.00 -17.21 -18.74
CA CYS A 202 8.44 -17.45 -18.57
C CYS A 202 8.83 -17.66 -17.10
N LEU A 203 7.88 -17.53 -16.17
CA LEU A 203 8.06 -17.68 -14.72
C LEU A 203 7.41 -18.97 -14.18
N GLN A 204 6.83 -19.78 -15.07
CA GLN A 204 6.34 -21.14 -14.81
C GLN A 204 7.31 -22.18 -15.36
#